data_AF-A0A661UUD6-F1
#
_entry.id   AF-A0A661UUD6-F1
#
_cell.length_a   1.000
_cell.length_b   1.000
_cell.length_c   1.000
_cell.angle_alpha   90.00
_cell.angle_beta   90.00
_cell.angle_gamma   90.00
#
_symmetry.space_group_name_H-M   'P 1'
#
loop_
_entity.id
_entity.type
_entity.pdbx_description
1 polymer ?
#
loop_
_entity_poly.entity_id
_entity_poly.type
_entity_poly.pdbx_seq_one_letter_code
_entity_poly.pdbx_strand_id
1 'polypeptide(L)'
;MSYTGASPVPIEAEPRTSHRVLRRLLRRPIAVVAIVVIVVIYGAGILAPWVAPYGFNEADFGNRFAEPSLEHPLGTDNLGRDLLSRSIWSAQTTVIVSVAAVLTGGLFLGVTAGLAAGYAGGRTDSIIMRAADTFASVPTLLLVLIITATLLPRIQDAARELEDLSGQDWIVSSGAPSYFLVFGALAIFGWTGIARVVRSQFLALRQEPYVIAA
;
A
#
# COMPACT_ATOMS: atom_id res chain seq x y z
N MET A 1 -27.57 43.88 -30.32
CA MET A 1 -27.54 43.51 -28.89
C MET A 1 -26.10 43.10 -28.59
N SER A 2 -25.30 44.02 -28.06
CA SER A 2 -23.86 43.85 -27.88
C SER A 2 -23.58 43.06 -26.61
N TYR A 3 -22.89 41.93 -26.74
CA TYR A 3 -22.31 41.22 -25.59
C TYR A 3 -21.07 41.99 -25.15
N THR A 4 -21.20 42.78 -24.09
CA THR A 4 -20.06 43.32 -23.34
C THR A 4 -19.24 42.16 -22.80
N GLY A 5 -18.01 42.00 -23.32
CA GLY A 5 -17.05 41.01 -22.85
C GLY A 5 -16.68 41.26 -21.40
N ALA A 6 -17.10 40.35 -20.52
CA ALA A 6 -16.55 40.25 -19.19
C ALA A 6 -15.10 39.78 -19.32
N SER A 7 -14.15 40.62 -18.90
CA SER A 7 -12.74 40.23 -18.77
C SER A 7 -12.64 39.04 -17.80
N PRO A 8 -11.82 38.02 -18.10
CA PRO A 8 -11.66 36.89 -17.19
C PRO A 8 -11.09 37.38 -15.85
N VAL A 9 -11.79 37.08 -14.76
CA VAL A 9 -11.30 37.34 -13.40
C VAL A 9 -9.99 36.56 -13.22
N PRO A 10 -8.87 37.22 -12.87
CA PRO A 10 -7.63 36.51 -12.58
C PRO A 10 -7.87 35.61 -11.37
N ILE A 11 -7.81 34.30 -11.55
CA ILE A 11 -7.79 33.36 -10.43
C ILE A 11 -6.37 33.40 -9.88
N GLU A 12 -6.07 34.38 -9.03
CA GLU A 12 -4.87 34.36 -8.20
C GLU A 12 -4.99 33.16 -7.26
N ALA A 13 -4.33 32.06 -7.62
CA ALA A 13 -4.22 30.89 -6.77
C ALA A 13 -3.43 31.29 -5.52
N GLU A 14 -4.14 31.61 -4.43
CA GLU A 14 -3.47 31.88 -3.16
C GLU A 14 -2.55 30.69 -2.81
N PRO A 15 -1.28 30.94 -2.43
CA PRO A 15 -0.38 29.88 -2.06
C PRO A 15 -0.96 29.17 -0.83
N ARG A 16 -1.46 27.95 -1.04
CA ARG A 16 -2.01 27.08 0.01
C ARG A 16 -0.87 26.64 0.94
N THR A 17 -0.46 27.53 1.82
CA THR A 17 0.61 27.29 2.78
C THR A 17 0.22 26.13 3.70
N SER A 18 0.98 25.02 3.61
CA SER A 18 0.76 23.76 4.36
C SER A 18 0.52 23.98 5.86
N HIS A 19 1.22 24.95 6.45
CA HIS A 19 1.09 25.32 7.86
C HIS A 19 -0.33 25.79 8.26
N ARG A 20 -1.08 26.44 7.36
CA ARG A 20 -2.47 26.84 7.64
C ARG A 20 -3.41 25.63 7.68
N VAL A 21 -3.14 24.61 6.87
CA VAL A 21 -3.95 23.39 6.81
C VAL A 21 -3.73 22.53 8.06
N LEU A 22 -2.48 22.31 8.47
CA LEU A 22 -2.16 21.54 9.68
C LEU A 22 -2.74 22.21 10.93
N ARG A 23 -2.60 23.53 11.06
CA ARG A 23 -3.15 24.28 12.19
C ARG A 23 -4.69 24.24 12.21
N ARG A 24 -5.34 24.16 11.05
CA ARG A 24 -6.80 24.02 10.93
C ARG A 24 -7.28 22.61 11.26
N LEU A 25 -6.51 21.58 10.89
CA LEU A 25 -6.75 20.18 11.25
C LEU A 25 -6.63 19.96 12.76
N LEU A 26 -5.55 20.43 13.39
CA LEU A 26 -5.31 20.27 14.83
C LEU A 26 -6.32 21.03 15.71
N ARG A 27 -7.07 21.98 15.14
CA ARG A 27 -8.18 22.65 15.82
C ARG A 27 -9.48 21.84 15.85
N ARG A 28 -9.57 20.75 15.09
CA ARG A 28 -10.76 19.88 15.05
C ARG A 28 -10.53 18.69 15.99
N PRO A 29 -11.32 18.52 17.08
CA PRO A 29 -11.08 17.47 18.06
C PRO A 29 -11.14 16.07 17.43
N ILE A 30 -12.08 15.84 16.51
CA ILE A 30 -12.22 14.59 15.76
C ILE A 30 -10.95 14.29 14.94
N ALA A 31 -10.36 15.30 14.29
CA ALA A 31 -9.14 15.12 13.51
C ALA A 31 -7.94 14.80 14.40
N VAL A 32 -7.84 15.43 15.57
CA VAL A 32 -6.78 15.12 16.56
C VAL A 32 -6.91 13.69 17.06
N VAL A 33 -8.12 13.24 17.42
CA VAL A 33 -8.35 11.85 17.85
C VAL A 33 -7.95 10.86 16.75
N ALA A 34 -8.36 11.12 15.50
CA ALA A 34 -7.99 10.27 14.37
C ALA A 34 -6.47 10.21 14.15
N ILE A 35 -5.78 11.35 14.22
CA ILE A 35 -4.32 11.42 14.10
C ILE A 35 -3.65 10.61 15.23
N VAL A 36 -4.10 10.77 16.47
CA VAL A 36 -3.56 10.04 17.63
C VAL A 36 -3.74 8.53 17.42
N VAL A 37 -4.92 8.07 17.03
CA VAL A 37 -5.20 6.65 16.78
C VAL A 37 -4.30 6.10 15.68
N ILE A 38 -4.16 6.82 14.56
CA ILE A 38 -3.26 6.43 13.47
C ILE A 38 -1.81 6.33 13.97
N VAL A 39 -1.32 7.36 14.66
CA VAL A 39 0.06 7.38 15.19
C VAL A 39 0.29 6.22 16.16
N VAL A 40 -0.67 5.91 17.03
CA VAL A 40 -0.56 4.78 17.96
C VAL A 40 -0.52 3.45 17.22
N ILE A 41 -1.40 3.20 16.24
CA ILE A 41 -1.45 1.94 15.50
C ILE A 41 -0.18 1.74 14.67
N TYR A 42 0.20 2.75 13.87
CA TYR A 42 1.39 2.66 13.04
C TYR A 42 2.66 2.62 13.90
N GLY A 43 2.70 3.39 14.99
CA GLY A 43 3.81 3.38 15.95
C GLY A 43 3.97 2.02 16.63
N ALA A 44 2.88 1.42 17.09
CA ALA A 44 2.90 0.07 17.67
C ALA A 44 3.39 -0.97 16.65
N GLY A 45 2.93 -0.90 15.40
CA GLY A 45 3.41 -1.79 14.34
C GLY A 45 4.90 -1.61 14.04
N ILE A 46 5.38 -0.39 13.85
CA ILE A 46 6.81 -0.12 13.55
C ILE A 46 7.70 -0.57 14.71
N LEU A 47 7.25 -0.35 15.96
CA LEU A 47 7.96 -0.69 17.18
C LEU A 47 7.53 -2.06 17.74
N ALA A 48 6.92 -2.93 16.91
CA ALA A 48 6.40 -4.22 17.35
C ALA A 48 7.43 -5.06 18.14
N PRO A 49 8.71 -5.16 17.74
CA PRO A 49 9.70 -5.93 18.50
C PRO A 49 9.95 -5.43 19.93
N TRP A 50 9.57 -4.19 20.26
CA TRP A 50 9.76 -3.59 21.58
C TRP A 50 8.46 -3.42 22.36
N VAL A 51 7.33 -3.31 21.66
CA VAL A 51 6.01 -3.03 22.26
C VAL A 51 5.18 -4.30 22.44
N ALA A 52 5.36 -5.31 21.59
CA ALA A 52 4.60 -6.55 21.70
C ALA A 52 5.04 -7.35 22.94
N PRO A 53 4.11 -7.76 23.82
CA PRO A 53 4.45 -8.57 25.00
C PRO A 53 5.07 -9.93 24.67
N TYR A 54 4.62 -10.57 23.58
CA TYR A 54 5.04 -11.90 23.16
C TYR A 54 5.50 -11.94 21.70
N GLY A 55 6.26 -12.97 21.34
CA GLY A 55 6.65 -13.24 19.96
C GLY A 55 5.45 -13.57 19.05
N PHE A 56 5.57 -13.28 17.75
CA PHE A 56 4.47 -13.51 16.79
C PHE A 56 3.95 -14.96 16.75
N ASN A 57 4.85 -15.94 16.91
CA ASN A 57 4.54 -17.38 16.91
C ASN A 57 4.64 -18.02 18.29
N GLU A 58 4.80 -17.24 19.34
CA GLU A 58 4.89 -17.75 20.70
C GLU A 58 3.50 -18.19 21.18
N ALA A 59 3.40 -19.45 21.61
CA ALA A 59 2.14 -20.11 21.93
C ALA A 59 2.22 -20.73 23.33
N ASP A 60 1.25 -20.38 24.17
CA ASP A 60 1.01 -21.05 25.44
C ASP A 60 -0.09 -22.10 25.26
N PHE A 61 0.32 -23.34 25.05
CA PHE A 61 -0.62 -24.44 24.82
C PHE A 61 -1.53 -24.74 26.02
N GLY A 62 -1.18 -24.29 27.22
CA GLY A 62 -2.00 -24.45 28.43
C GLY A 62 -3.17 -23.47 28.49
N ASN A 63 -3.00 -22.30 27.87
CA ASN A 63 -3.95 -21.19 27.90
C ASN A 63 -4.61 -20.98 26.53
N ARG A 64 -5.31 -22.00 26.02
CA ARG A 64 -6.08 -21.89 24.75
C ARG A 64 -7.44 -21.27 24.99
N PHE A 65 -7.87 -20.37 24.10
CA PHE A 65 -9.13 -19.63 24.24
C PHE A 65 -9.29 -18.95 25.61
N ALA A 66 -8.18 -18.47 26.18
CA ALA A 66 -8.20 -17.75 27.44
C ALA A 66 -8.94 -16.42 27.24
N GLU A 67 -9.79 -16.08 28.21
CA GLU A 67 -10.46 -14.78 28.28
C GLU A 67 -9.43 -13.66 28.50
N PRO A 68 -9.78 -12.38 28.23
CA PRO A 68 -8.92 -11.24 28.52
C PRO A 68 -8.43 -11.24 29.98
N SER A 69 -7.11 -11.20 30.16
CA SER A 69 -6.45 -11.19 31.46
C SER A 69 -5.29 -10.18 31.49
N LEU A 70 -4.66 -9.97 32.65
CA LEU A 70 -3.48 -9.09 32.73
C LEU A 70 -2.28 -9.66 31.97
N GLU A 71 -2.18 -10.99 31.86
CA GLU A 71 -1.15 -11.67 31.08
C GLU A 71 -1.47 -11.64 29.58
N HIS A 72 -2.74 -11.83 29.23
CA HIS A 72 -3.24 -11.76 27.86
C HIS A 72 -4.34 -10.70 27.72
N PRO A 73 -4.00 -9.42 27.51
CA PRO A 73 -4.96 -8.31 27.56
C PRO A 73 -6.15 -8.43 26.60
N LEU A 74 -5.97 -9.14 25.48
CA LEU A 74 -7.04 -9.44 24.52
C LEU A 74 -7.44 -10.91 24.50
N GLY A 75 -6.90 -11.73 25.41
CA GLY A 75 -7.06 -13.18 25.42
C GLY A 75 -6.17 -13.90 24.41
N THR A 76 -6.39 -15.21 24.25
CA THR A 76 -5.60 -16.07 23.37
C THR A 76 -6.46 -16.77 22.30
N ASP A 77 -5.81 -17.19 21.22
CA ASP A 77 -6.46 -17.96 20.16
C ASP A 77 -6.53 -19.47 20.44
N ASN A 78 -6.98 -20.24 19.44
CA ASN A 78 -7.11 -21.70 19.50
C ASN A 78 -5.77 -22.45 19.67
N LEU A 79 -4.65 -21.80 19.36
CA LEU A 79 -3.30 -22.35 19.56
C LEU A 79 -2.66 -21.81 20.84
N GLY A 80 -3.33 -20.93 21.59
CA GLY A 80 -2.79 -20.32 22.80
C GLY A 80 -1.87 -19.13 22.54
N ARG A 81 -1.98 -18.48 21.37
CA ARG A 81 -1.18 -17.29 21.04
C ARG A 81 -1.90 -16.02 21.48
N ASP A 82 -1.14 -15.07 22.02
CA ASP A 82 -1.64 -13.80 22.53
C ASP A 82 -2.20 -12.89 21.41
N LEU A 83 -3.48 -12.51 21.51
CA LEU A 83 -4.17 -11.75 20.47
C LEU A 83 -3.66 -10.30 20.33
N LEU A 84 -3.21 -9.69 21.43
CA LEU A 84 -2.67 -8.32 21.40
C LEU A 84 -1.35 -8.28 20.62
N SER A 85 -0.42 -9.14 20.98
CA SER A 85 0.88 -9.28 20.32
C SER A 85 0.69 -9.57 18.84
N ARG A 86 -0.20 -10.53 18.49
CA ARG A 86 -0.51 -10.84 17.08
C ARG A 86 -1.08 -9.64 16.32
N SER A 87 -1.90 -8.82 16.95
CA SER A 87 -2.44 -7.60 16.34
C SER A 87 -1.34 -6.57 16.07
N ILE A 88 -0.42 -6.37 17.01
CA ILE A 88 0.73 -5.46 16.89
C ILE A 88 1.68 -5.91 15.75
N TRP A 89 2.06 -7.18 15.75
CA TRP A 89 2.89 -7.78 14.68
C TRP A 89 2.19 -7.78 13.31
N SER A 90 0.85 -7.92 13.29
CA SER A 90 0.08 -7.79 12.04
C SER A 90 0.10 -6.35 11.51
N ALA A 91 -0.02 -5.35 12.39
CA ALA A 91 0.13 -3.94 12.02
C ALA A 91 1.50 -3.67 11.40
N GLN A 92 2.58 -4.24 11.94
CA GLN A 92 3.92 -4.14 11.35
C GLN A 92 3.94 -4.66 9.90
N THR A 93 3.43 -5.88 9.70
CA THR A 93 3.35 -6.50 8.38
C THR A 93 2.52 -5.64 7.42
N THR A 94 1.38 -5.11 7.86
CA THR A 94 0.54 -4.21 7.05
C THR A 94 1.29 -2.95 6.62
N VAL A 95 2.06 -2.32 7.51
CA VAL A 95 2.85 -1.13 7.17
C VAL A 95 3.88 -1.45 6.10
N ILE A 96 4.67 -2.52 6.30
CA ILE A 96 5.71 -2.94 5.35
C ILE A 96 5.11 -3.22 3.98
N VAL A 97 4.05 -4.04 3.94
CA VAL A 97 3.36 -4.43 2.71
C VAL A 97 2.76 -3.21 2.00
N SER A 98 2.12 -2.31 2.74
CA SER A 98 1.49 -1.11 2.16
C SER A 98 2.54 -0.18 1.54
N VAL A 99 3.64 0.06 2.25
CA VAL A 99 4.74 0.90 1.74
C VAL A 99 5.36 0.28 0.49
N ALA A 100 5.67 -1.03 0.54
CA ALA A 100 6.23 -1.73 -0.62
C ALA A 100 5.30 -1.67 -1.84
N ALA A 101 4.00 -1.93 -1.66
CA ALA A 101 3.02 -1.88 -2.74
C ALA A 101 2.85 -0.47 -3.34
N VAL A 102 2.86 0.57 -2.49
CA VAL A 102 2.80 1.98 -2.95
C VAL A 102 4.05 2.35 -3.73
N LEU A 103 5.24 1.99 -3.27
CA LEU A 103 6.49 2.35 -3.94
C LEU A 103 6.67 1.62 -5.27
N THR A 104 6.36 0.32 -5.30
CA THR A 104 6.57 -0.52 -6.49
C THR A 104 5.40 -0.46 -7.47
N GLY A 105 4.20 -0.84 -7.03
CA GLY A 105 3.00 -0.84 -7.87
C GLY A 105 2.52 0.57 -8.19
N GLY A 106 2.29 1.38 -7.17
CA GLY A 106 1.71 2.71 -7.35
C GLY A 106 2.68 3.69 -8.03
N LEU A 107 3.81 3.95 -7.37
CA LEU A 107 4.77 4.97 -7.77
C LEU A 107 5.56 4.52 -8.99
N PHE A 108 6.24 3.37 -8.95
CA PHE A 108 7.08 2.95 -10.06
C PHE A 108 6.25 2.51 -11.29
N LEU A 109 5.39 1.49 -11.17
CA LEU A 109 4.61 1.00 -12.31
C LEU A 109 3.47 1.95 -12.70
N GLY A 110 2.71 2.45 -11.72
CA GLY A 110 1.53 3.27 -11.97
C GLY A 110 1.87 4.62 -12.60
N VAL A 111 2.85 5.35 -12.05
CA VAL A 111 3.24 6.65 -12.62
C VAL A 111 3.87 6.48 -14.00
N THR A 112 4.77 5.52 -14.20
CA THR A 112 5.39 5.31 -15.52
C THR A 112 4.37 4.93 -16.58
N ALA A 113 3.46 3.99 -16.29
CA ALA A 113 2.40 3.59 -17.21
C ALA A 113 1.40 4.74 -17.47
N GLY A 114 1.01 5.48 -16.43
CA GLY A 114 0.11 6.61 -16.53
C GLY A 114 0.67 7.77 -17.35
N LEU A 115 1.95 8.10 -17.16
CA LEU A 115 2.67 9.08 -17.97
C LEU A 115 2.80 8.62 -19.42
N ALA A 116 3.19 7.36 -19.66
CA ALA A 116 3.29 6.81 -21.00
C ALA A 116 1.94 6.86 -21.75
N ALA A 117 0.85 6.49 -21.09
CA ALA A 117 -0.50 6.55 -21.63
C ALA A 117 -0.94 8.01 -21.91
N GLY A 118 -0.75 8.90 -20.94
CA GLY A 118 -1.14 10.31 -21.06
C GLY A 118 -0.35 11.07 -22.12
N TYR A 119 0.97 10.85 -22.18
CA TYR A 119 1.88 11.53 -23.10
C TYR A 119 1.72 11.05 -24.54
N ALA A 120 1.80 9.74 -24.78
CA ALA A 120 1.73 9.19 -26.13
C ALA A 120 0.31 9.22 -26.71
N GLY A 121 -0.72 9.10 -25.85
CA GLY A 121 -2.12 9.04 -26.28
C GLY A 121 -2.42 7.87 -27.22
N GLY A 122 -3.58 7.94 -27.89
CA GLY A 122 -3.94 7.06 -29.00
C GLY A 122 -3.86 5.56 -28.69
N ARG A 123 -3.04 4.82 -29.44
CA ARG A 123 -2.90 3.36 -29.31
C ARG A 123 -2.22 2.95 -28.00
N THR A 124 -1.17 3.66 -27.59
CA THR A 124 -0.44 3.36 -26.35
C THR A 124 -1.35 3.51 -25.15
N ASP A 125 -2.11 4.60 -25.11
CA ASP A 125 -3.14 4.84 -24.10
C ASP A 125 -4.17 3.70 -24.05
N SER A 126 -4.74 3.36 -25.22
CA SER A 126 -5.73 2.29 -25.32
C SER A 126 -5.20 0.94 -24.83
N ILE A 127 -3.97 0.55 -25.19
CA ILE A 127 -3.38 -0.74 -24.77
C ILE A 127 -3.16 -0.75 -23.25
N ILE A 128 -2.55 0.29 -22.70
CA ILE A 128 -2.25 0.37 -21.26
C ILE A 128 -3.55 0.37 -20.45
N MET A 129 -4.56 1.14 -20.89
CA MET A 129 -5.84 1.19 -20.20
C MET A 129 -6.62 -0.12 -20.30
N ARG A 130 -6.58 -0.81 -21.44
CA ARG A 130 -7.21 -2.14 -21.57
C ARG A 130 -6.54 -3.20 -20.69
N ALA A 131 -5.21 -3.15 -20.57
CA ALA A 131 -4.51 -3.99 -19.61
C ALA A 131 -4.96 -3.67 -18.17
N ALA A 132 -4.99 -2.38 -17.81
CA ALA A 132 -5.45 -1.94 -16.48
C ALA A 132 -6.89 -2.37 -16.18
N ASP A 133 -7.80 -2.27 -17.16
CA ASP A 133 -9.19 -2.72 -17.04
C ASP A 133 -9.29 -4.24 -16.81
N THR A 134 -8.44 -5.02 -17.49
CA THR A 134 -8.36 -6.48 -17.31
C THR A 134 -7.93 -6.83 -15.89
N PHE A 135 -6.85 -6.21 -15.40
CA PHE A 135 -6.39 -6.44 -14.02
C PHE A 135 -7.38 -5.96 -12.96
N ALA A 136 -8.07 -4.84 -13.20
CA ALA A 136 -9.08 -4.31 -12.29
C ALA A 136 -10.39 -5.12 -12.28
N SER A 137 -10.66 -5.92 -13.32
CA SER A 137 -11.85 -6.77 -13.39
C SER A 137 -11.79 -7.97 -12.46
N VAL A 138 -10.58 -8.39 -12.06
CA VAL A 138 -10.36 -9.55 -11.20
C VAL A 138 -10.29 -9.10 -9.74
N PRO A 139 -11.01 -9.75 -8.81
CA PRO A 139 -10.90 -9.45 -7.38
C PRO A 139 -9.46 -9.66 -6.88
N THR A 140 -8.78 -8.57 -6.53
CA THR A 140 -7.36 -8.58 -6.16
C THR A 140 -7.06 -9.56 -5.03
N LEU A 141 -7.91 -9.60 -4.00
CA LEU A 141 -7.75 -10.53 -2.88
C LEU A 141 -7.74 -11.99 -3.34
N LEU A 142 -8.66 -12.37 -4.23
CA LEU A 142 -8.72 -13.74 -4.74
C LEU A 142 -7.46 -14.10 -5.51
N LEU A 143 -6.96 -13.19 -6.35
CA LEU A 143 -5.77 -13.50 -7.14
C LEU A 143 -4.51 -13.55 -6.27
N VAL A 144 -4.34 -12.64 -5.32
CA VAL A 144 -3.23 -12.68 -4.36
C VAL A 144 -3.26 -14.00 -3.57
N LEU A 145 -4.44 -14.46 -3.15
CA LEU A 145 -4.60 -15.75 -2.47
C LEU A 145 -4.22 -16.94 -3.37
N ILE A 146 -4.71 -16.98 -4.61
CA ILE A 146 -4.41 -18.07 -5.56
C ILE A 146 -2.92 -18.08 -5.89
N ILE A 147 -2.33 -16.92 -6.22
CA ILE A 147 -0.90 -16.77 -6.51
C ILE A 147 -0.09 -17.23 -5.30
N THR A 148 -0.42 -16.76 -4.09
CA THR A 148 0.32 -17.14 -2.88
C THR A 148 0.17 -18.64 -2.63
N ALA A 149 -1.03 -19.20 -2.70
CA ALA A 149 -1.24 -20.63 -2.44
C ALA A 149 -0.56 -21.56 -3.46
N THR A 150 -0.40 -21.12 -4.70
CA THR A 150 0.13 -21.96 -5.79
C THR A 150 1.60 -21.72 -6.11
N LEU A 151 2.05 -20.46 -6.12
CA LEU A 151 3.42 -20.08 -6.48
C LEU A 151 4.34 -20.03 -5.27
N LEU A 152 3.84 -19.77 -4.05
CA LEU A 152 4.73 -19.68 -2.87
C LEU A 152 5.52 -20.97 -2.64
N PRO A 153 4.92 -22.17 -2.63
CA PRO A 153 5.69 -23.40 -2.43
C PRO A 153 6.74 -23.59 -3.53
N ARG A 154 6.37 -23.32 -4.79
CA ARG A 154 7.26 -23.43 -5.96
C ARG A 154 8.48 -22.52 -5.83
N ILE A 155 8.28 -21.27 -5.41
CA ILE A 155 9.36 -20.29 -5.25
C ILE A 155 10.22 -20.64 -4.04
N GLN A 156 9.62 -21.12 -2.95
CA GLN A 156 10.37 -21.57 -1.78
C GLN A 156 11.24 -22.79 -2.11
N ASP A 157 10.71 -23.76 -2.87
CA ASP A 157 11.47 -24.94 -3.29
C ASP A 157 12.60 -24.57 -4.24
N ALA A 158 12.35 -23.68 -5.21
CA ALA A 158 13.40 -23.16 -6.09
C ALA A 158 14.46 -22.37 -5.33
N ALA A 159 14.07 -21.60 -4.32
CA ALA A 159 15.00 -20.87 -3.46
C ALA A 159 15.86 -21.81 -2.62
N ARG A 160 15.28 -22.90 -2.08
CA ARG A 160 16.02 -23.95 -1.36
C ARG A 160 17.03 -24.66 -2.27
N GLU A 161 16.63 -25.02 -3.48
CA GLU A 161 17.53 -25.65 -4.44
C GLU A 161 18.72 -24.74 -4.77
N LEU A 162 18.48 -23.44 -4.94
CA LEU A 162 19.55 -22.45 -5.10
C LEU A 162 20.43 -22.33 -3.85
N GLU A 163 19.83 -22.40 -2.66
CA GLU A 163 20.52 -22.38 -1.37
C GLU A 163 21.50 -23.55 -1.24
N ASP A 164 21.01 -24.76 -1.53
CA ASP A 164 21.79 -26.01 -1.53
C ASP A 164 22.98 -25.96 -2.51
N LEU A 165 22.80 -25.32 -3.67
CA LEU A 165 23.87 -25.12 -4.66
C LEU A 165 24.87 -24.03 -4.26
N SER A 166 24.42 -23.00 -3.55
CA SER A 166 25.24 -21.85 -3.13
C SER A 166 25.96 -22.05 -1.80
N GLY A 167 25.51 -23.01 -0.98
CA GLY A 167 26.04 -23.31 0.35
C GLY A 167 25.84 -22.21 1.39
N GLN A 168 24.86 -21.32 1.21
CA GLN A 168 24.60 -20.17 2.09
C GLN A 168 23.13 -20.08 2.55
N ASP A 169 22.86 -20.46 3.80
CA ASP A 169 21.50 -20.75 4.31
C ASP A 169 20.58 -19.54 4.62
N TRP A 170 20.86 -18.35 4.07
CA TRP A 170 20.19 -17.10 4.50
C TRP A 170 18.92 -16.77 3.72
N ILE A 171 18.75 -17.29 2.51
CA ILE A 171 17.70 -16.84 1.58
C ILE A 171 16.33 -17.30 2.07
N VAL A 172 16.17 -18.59 2.36
CA VAL A 172 14.90 -19.16 2.81
C VAL A 172 14.62 -18.79 4.27
N SER A 173 15.65 -18.79 5.12
CA SER A 173 15.51 -18.46 6.55
C SER A 173 15.08 -17.02 6.82
N SER A 174 15.44 -16.07 5.94
CA SER A 174 14.99 -14.67 6.03
C SER A 174 13.51 -14.46 5.71
N GLY A 175 12.83 -15.46 5.11
CA GLY A 175 11.46 -15.31 4.61
C GLY A 175 11.35 -14.43 3.36
N ALA A 176 12.46 -14.02 2.76
CA ALA A 176 12.50 -13.17 1.55
C ALA A 176 11.65 -13.70 0.38
N PRO A 177 11.60 -15.02 0.07
CA PRO A 177 10.75 -15.55 -1.00
C PRO A 177 9.27 -15.19 -0.83
N SER A 178 8.77 -15.26 0.40
CA SER A 178 7.36 -14.97 0.71
C SER A 178 7.04 -13.49 0.52
N TYR A 179 7.92 -12.62 1.03
CA TYR A 179 7.78 -11.17 0.87
C TYR A 179 7.85 -10.74 -0.59
N PHE A 180 8.80 -11.29 -1.35
CA PHE A 180 8.96 -10.98 -2.77
C PHE A 180 7.70 -11.34 -3.57
N LEU A 181 7.14 -12.53 -3.35
CA LEU A 181 5.92 -12.95 -4.04
C LEU A 181 4.73 -12.04 -3.70
N VAL A 182 4.52 -11.73 -2.42
CA VAL A 182 3.40 -10.88 -1.98
C VAL A 182 3.55 -9.46 -2.52
N PHE A 183 4.75 -8.88 -2.44
CA PHE A 183 5.00 -7.53 -2.98
C PHE A 183 4.86 -7.49 -4.49
N GLY A 184 5.39 -8.49 -5.20
CA GLY A 184 5.24 -8.61 -6.65
C GLY A 184 3.77 -8.75 -7.06
N ALA A 185 3.02 -9.61 -6.39
CA ALA A 185 1.58 -9.74 -6.62
C ALA A 185 0.87 -8.39 -6.40
N LEU A 186 1.08 -7.74 -5.25
CA LEU A 186 0.45 -6.45 -4.97
C LEU A 186 0.88 -5.34 -5.92
N ALA A 187 2.13 -5.33 -6.38
CA ALA A 187 2.62 -4.36 -7.36
C ALA A 187 1.87 -4.48 -8.69
N ILE A 188 1.62 -5.71 -9.15
CA ILE A 188 0.90 -6.02 -10.39
C ILE A 188 -0.58 -5.60 -10.33
N PHE A 189 -1.19 -5.48 -9.16
CA PHE A 189 -2.58 -4.99 -9.03
C PHE A 189 -2.67 -3.51 -8.66
N GLY A 190 -1.72 -3.02 -7.86
CA GLY A 190 -1.73 -1.68 -7.29
C GLY A 190 -1.44 -0.54 -8.29
N TRP A 191 -0.85 -0.85 -9.45
CA TRP A 191 -0.49 0.17 -10.45
C TRP A 191 -1.70 0.75 -11.20
N THR A 192 -2.77 -0.03 -11.37
CA THR A 192 -3.90 0.32 -12.24
C THR A 192 -4.61 1.61 -11.83
N GLY A 193 -4.84 1.78 -10.52
CA GLY A 193 -5.48 2.98 -9.97
C GLY A 193 -4.62 4.23 -10.16
N ILE A 194 -3.33 4.16 -9.80
CA ILE A 194 -2.41 5.29 -9.92
C ILE A 194 -2.18 5.66 -11.39
N ALA A 195 -2.04 4.69 -12.29
CA ALA A 195 -1.89 4.94 -13.72
C ALA A 195 -3.05 5.76 -14.29
N ARG A 196 -4.29 5.47 -13.89
CA ARG A 196 -5.48 6.24 -14.32
C ARG A 196 -5.46 7.66 -13.78
N VAL A 197 -5.07 7.86 -12.52
CA VAL A 197 -4.96 9.19 -11.90
C VAL A 197 -3.89 10.03 -12.59
N VAL A 198 -2.71 9.47 -12.84
CA VAL A 198 -1.61 10.19 -13.51
C VAL A 198 -1.97 10.49 -14.95
N ARG A 199 -2.59 9.54 -15.67
CA ARG A 199 -3.11 9.78 -17.02
C ARG A 199 -4.12 10.93 -17.03
N SER A 200 -5.09 10.96 -16.10
CA SER A 200 -6.11 12.01 -16.08
C SER A 200 -5.51 13.39 -15.76
N GLN A 201 -4.52 13.43 -14.86
CA GLN A 201 -3.75 14.65 -14.60
C GLN A 201 -2.99 15.14 -15.84
N PHE A 202 -2.35 14.22 -16.58
CA PHE A 202 -1.63 14.59 -17.79
C PHE A 202 -2.56 15.13 -18.89
N LEU A 203 -3.71 14.47 -19.09
CA LEU A 203 -4.71 14.94 -20.05
C LEU A 203 -5.28 16.31 -19.66
N ALA A 204 -5.47 16.58 -18.36
CA ALA A 204 -5.88 17.89 -17.87
C ALA A 204 -4.81 18.96 -18.16
N LEU A 205 -3.54 18.65 -17.90
CA LEU A 205 -2.42 19.55 -18.18
C LEU A 205 -2.28 19.90 -19.67
N ARG A 206 -2.62 18.97 -20.57
CA ARG A 206 -2.58 19.23 -22.02
C ARG A 206 -3.54 20.34 -22.46
N GLN A 207 -4.61 20.60 -21.70
CA GLN A 207 -5.59 21.63 -22.01
C GLN A 207 -5.22 23.00 -21.45
N GLU A 208 -4.12 23.10 -20.68
CA GLU A 208 -3.70 24.36 -20.09
C GLU A 208 -3.17 25.33 -21.15
N PRO A 209 -3.55 26.63 -21.11
CA PRO A 209 -3.19 27.62 -22.13
C PRO A 209 -1.69 27.75 -22.36
N TYR A 210 -0.88 27.57 -21.31
CA TYR A 210 0.58 27.66 -21.39
C TYR A 210 1.22 26.46 -22.10
N VAL A 211 0.57 25.30 -22.13
CA VAL A 211 1.04 24.12 -22.91
C VAL A 211 0.67 24.28 -24.38
N ILE A 212 -0.46 24.90 -24.67
CA ILE A 212 -0.91 25.17 -26.05
C ILE A 212 -0.07 26.29 -26.70
N ALA A 213 0.50 27.20 -25.89
CA ALA A 213 1.31 28.32 -26.34
C ALA A 213 2.82 27.99 -26.52
N ALA A 214 3.28 26.82 -26.09
CA ALA A 214 4.66 26.36 -26.19
C ALA A 214 4.88 25.44 -27.40
#